data_AF-A0A8J9WPK8-F1
#
_entry.id   AF-A0A8J9WPK8-F1
#
_cell.length_a   1.000
_cell.length_b   1.000
_cell.length_c   1.000
_cell.angle_alpha   90.00
_cell.angle_beta   90.00
_cell.angle_gamma   90.00
#
_symmetry.space_group_name_H-M   'P 1'
#
loop_
_entity.id
_entity.type
_entity.pdbx_description
1 polymer ?
#
loop_
_entity_poly.entity_id
_entity_poly.type
_entity_poly.pdbx_seq_one_letter_code
_entity_poly.pdbx_strand_id
1 'polypeptide(L)'
;MQKLTLNTIEARKSLRFREIYDGDGMRIVVDAVAIGSEAEQEGVRPGQRLLSVSDPIRTNEDWEVVSGTSLSRVRDAIQFRRPATISFELTLASVEDDANWKLEDAQQKRPDAEAKNGSGDGVGGLGSELLANVTGGEDQTDRASNGAQTVAEQLEQQQRTLEAEGAREQAKLKARMQKRRDYMERESGRNDGPFFALLLSFFVLPAAVILAIAFSSGYLDTIADSYRRF
;
A
#
# COMPACT_ATOMS: atom_id res chain seq x y z
N MET A 1 26.44 -5.19 -10.19
CA MET A 1 25.74 -4.74 -8.97
C MET A 1 26.45 -3.50 -8.49
N GLN A 2 25.71 -2.50 -8.03
CA GLN A 2 26.23 -1.20 -7.59
C GLN A 2 25.83 -0.97 -6.14
N LYS A 3 26.82 -0.84 -5.24
CA LYS A 3 26.59 -0.47 -3.85
C LYS A 3 26.68 1.03 -3.72
N LEU A 4 25.64 1.63 -3.15
CA LEU A 4 25.48 3.06 -2.97
C LEU A 4 25.36 3.34 -1.48
N THR A 5 26.09 4.34 -0.96
CA THR A 5 25.93 4.79 0.43
C THR A 5 25.65 6.28 0.43
N LEU A 6 24.50 6.66 0.98
CA LEU A 6 24.00 8.05 0.98
C LEU A 6 23.67 8.50 2.39
N ASN A 7 23.57 9.81 2.59
CA ASN A 7 22.90 10.33 3.77
C ASN A 7 21.41 9.92 3.76
N THR A 8 20.87 9.54 4.91
CA THR A 8 19.47 9.08 5.06
C THR A 8 18.47 10.20 4.76
N ILE A 9 18.80 11.44 5.11
CA ILE A 9 17.95 12.61 4.80
C ILE A 9 17.95 12.86 3.29
N GLU A 10 19.12 12.68 2.67
CA GLU A 10 19.27 12.85 1.23
C GLU A 10 18.53 11.76 0.47
N ALA A 11 18.76 10.49 0.78
CA ALA A 11 18.09 9.36 0.17
C ALA A 11 16.55 9.46 0.22
N ARG A 12 15.98 9.97 1.32
CA ARG A 12 14.53 10.21 1.44
C ARG A 12 13.99 11.27 0.49
N LYS A 13 14.81 12.25 0.15
CA LYS A 13 14.45 13.36 -0.75
C LYS A 13 14.77 13.03 -2.20
N SER A 14 15.85 12.29 -2.44
CA SER A 14 16.40 12.06 -3.77
C SER A 14 15.86 10.83 -4.47
N LEU A 15 15.40 9.81 -3.75
CA LEU A 15 14.98 8.54 -4.34
C LEU A 15 13.49 8.29 -4.16
N ARG A 16 12.82 7.91 -5.25
CA ARG A 16 11.48 7.31 -5.22
C ARG A 16 11.55 5.88 -5.73
N PHE A 17 10.78 5.01 -5.09
CA PHE A 17 10.70 3.59 -5.44
C PHE A 17 9.27 3.21 -5.83
N ARG A 18 9.14 2.29 -6.78
CA ARG A 18 7.88 1.71 -7.25
C ARG A 18 7.99 0.19 -7.26
N GLU A 19 6.86 -0.47 -7.09
CA GLU A 19 6.72 -1.91 -7.24
C GLU A 19 6.28 -2.23 -8.67
N ILE A 20 6.98 -3.14 -9.35
CA ILE A 20 6.67 -3.61 -10.70
C ILE A 20 6.57 -5.14 -10.68
N TYR A 21 5.58 -5.67 -11.41
CA TYR A 21 5.47 -7.10 -11.66
C TYR A 21 6.34 -7.47 -12.86
N ASP A 22 7.31 -8.34 -12.63
CA ASP A 22 8.26 -8.76 -13.65
C ASP A 22 8.33 -10.29 -13.69
N GLY A 23 7.28 -10.91 -14.28
CA GLY A 23 7.16 -12.34 -14.61
C GLY A 23 7.27 -13.32 -13.43
N ASP A 24 8.46 -13.34 -12.83
CA ASP A 24 8.92 -14.05 -11.63
C ASP A 24 8.44 -13.45 -10.30
N GLY A 25 7.65 -12.37 -10.34
CA GLY A 25 7.00 -11.78 -9.16
C GLY A 25 7.21 -10.27 -9.02
N MET A 26 6.87 -9.76 -7.83
CA MET A 26 7.01 -8.34 -7.52
C MET A 26 8.45 -7.97 -7.22
N ARG A 27 8.94 -6.94 -7.91
CA ARG A 27 10.27 -6.36 -7.74
C ARG A 27 10.15 -4.87 -7.45
N ILE A 28 11.07 -4.36 -6.64
CA ILE A 28 11.13 -2.93 -6.32
C ILE A 28 12.19 -2.29 -7.22
N VAL A 29 11.80 -1.23 -7.91
CA VAL A 29 12.67 -0.46 -8.80
C VAL A 29 12.73 1.00 -8.37
N VAL A 30 13.81 1.67 -8.75
CA VAL A 30 13.93 3.13 -8.65
C VAL A 30 13.00 3.76 -9.68
N ASP A 31 12.01 4.53 -9.22
CA ASP A 31 11.03 5.22 -10.06
C ASP A 31 11.56 6.56 -10.56
N ALA A 32 12.20 7.31 -9.66
CA ALA A 32 12.73 8.62 -9.97
C ALA A 32 13.93 8.94 -9.06
N VAL A 33 14.87 9.68 -9.63
CA VAL A 33 16.03 10.23 -8.94
C VAL A 33 15.97 11.76 -9.06
N ALA A 34 16.17 12.49 -7.97
CA ALA A 34 16.18 13.94 -7.99
C ALA A 34 17.43 14.48 -8.71
N ILE A 35 17.22 15.43 -9.62
CA ILE A 35 18.29 16.08 -10.39
C ILE A 35 19.19 16.87 -9.43
N GLY A 36 20.51 16.71 -9.57
CA GLY A 36 21.55 17.34 -8.76
C GLY A 36 21.80 16.68 -7.40
N SER A 37 21.16 15.54 -7.10
CA SER A 37 21.36 14.83 -5.84
C SER A 37 22.62 13.97 -5.82
N GLU A 38 23.15 13.67 -4.63
CA GLU A 38 24.26 12.71 -4.42
C GLU A 38 23.94 11.36 -5.06
N ALA A 39 22.68 10.94 -5.05
CA ALA A 39 22.23 9.72 -5.73
C ALA A 39 22.46 9.76 -7.26
N GLU A 40 22.19 10.90 -7.92
CA GLU A 40 22.41 11.03 -9.36
C GLU A 40 23.91 11.08 -9.71
N GLN A 41 24.71 11.76 -8.86
CA GLN A 41 26.16 11.87 -9.01
C GLN A 41 26.86 10.52 -8.84
N GLU A 42 26.36 9.69 -7.92
CA GLU A 42 26.77 8.31 -7.74
C GLU A 42 26.30 7.39 -8.89
N GLY A 43 25.57 7.93 -9.87
CA GLY A 43 25.20 7.19 -11.08
C GLY A 43 23.92 6.38 -10.96
N VAL A 44 23.10 6.61 -9.93
CA VAL A 44 21.76 5.98 -9.85
C VAL A 44 20.90 6.50 -10.99
N ARG A 45 20.18 5.58 -11.62
CA ARG A 45 19.24 5.88 -12.71
C ARG A 45 17.87 5.28 -12.41
N PRO A 46 16.78 5.94 -12.86
CA PRO A 46 15.46 5.33 -12.88
C PRO A 46 15.48 3.97 -13.59
N GLY A 47 14.60 3.08 -13.16
CA GLY A 47 14.45 1.70 -13.63
C GLY A 47 15.44 0.70 -13.04
N GLN A 48 16.46 1.12 -12.29
CA GLN A 48 17.35 0.17 -11.61
C GLN A 48 16.61 -0.64 -10.54
N ARG A 49 16.83 -1.96 -10.52
CA ARG A 49 16.25 -2.85 -9.50
C ARG A 49 16.99 -2.71 -8.17
N LEU A 50 16.22 -2.65 -7.08
CA LEU A 50 16.71 -2.72 -5.72
C LEU A 50 16.89 -4.18 -5.28
N LEU A 51 18.11 -4.52 -4.88
CA LEU A 51 18.50 -5.86 -4.44
C LEU A 51 18.60 -5.94 -2.92
N SER A 52 19.18 -4.94 -2.27
CA SER A 52 19.30 -4.90 -0.81
C SER A 52 19.24 -3.46 -0.27
N VAL A 53 18.83 -3.35 0.99
CA VAL A 53 18.72 -2.10 1.74
C VAL A 53 19.31 -2.33 3.13
N SER A 54 20.14 -1.41 3.63
CA SER A 54 20.66 -1.50 4.99
C SER A 54 19.54 -1.52 6.05
N ASP A 55 19.64 -2.38 7.05
CA ASP A 55 18.67 -2.54 8.13
C ASP A 55 18.46 -1.21 8.90
N PRO A 56 17.20 -0.83 9.21
CA PRO A 56 16.88 0.40 9.93
C PRO A 56 17.37 0.45 11.38
N ILE A 57 17.52 -0.72 12.02
CA ILE A 57 17.83 -0.92 13.45
C ILE A 57 19.30 -1.27 13.62
N ARG A 58 19.83 -2.17 12.78
CA ARG A 58 21.19 -2.70 12.92
C ARG A 58 22.15 -2.03 11.93
N THR A 59 23.14 -1.33 12.48
CA THR A 59 24.22 -0.75 11.68
C THR A 59 25.08 -1.85 11.06
N ASN A 60 25.28 -1.82 9.74
CA ASN A 60 26.07 -2.76 8.93
C ASN A 60 25.42 -4.12 8.59
N GLU A 61 24.13 -4.29 8.85
CA GLU A 61 23.38 -5.44 8.30
C GLU A 61 22.59 -4.96 7.07
N ASP A 62 22.67 -5.70 5.97
CA ASP A 62 21.94 -5.41 4.74
C ASP A 62 20.78 -6.40 4.62
N TRP A 63 19.57 -5.89 4.45
CA TRP A 63 18.37 -6.69 4.25
C TRP A 63 18.14 -6.90 2.75
N GLU A 64 18.14 -8.16 2.33
CA GLU A 64 17.88 -8.56 0.95
C GLU A 64 16.40 -8.37 0.59
N VAL A 65 16.17 -7.71 -0.54
CA VAL A 65 14.85 -7.50 -1.15
C VAL A 65 14.54 -8.71 -2.04
N VAL A 66 13.99 -9.74 -1.42
CA VAL A 66 13.54 -10.96 -2.12
C VAL A 66 12.23 -10.69 -2.88
N SER A 67 11.98 -11.46 -3.93
CA SER A 67 10.71 -11.46 -4.68
C SER A 67 9.51 -11.55 -3.73
N GLY A 68 8.60 -10.57 -3.80
CA GLY A 68 7.44 -10.47 -2.90
C GLY A 68 7.63 -9.57 -1.67
N THR A 69 8.80 -8.94 -1.51
CA THR A 69 8.98 -7.87 -0.51
C THR A 69 8.13 -6.66 -0.88
N SER A 70 7.29 -6.21 0.04
CA SER A 70 6.40 -5.08 -0.20
C SER A 70 7.16 -3.74 -0.21
N LEU A 71 6.74 -2.83 -1.09
CA LEU A 71 7.24 -1.46 -1.13
C LEU A 71 7.07 -0.73 0.21
N SER A 72 6.00 -1.04 0.95
CA SER A 72 5.76 -0.48 2.29
C SER A 72 6.90 -0.78 3.24
N ARG A 73 7.41 -2.02 3.23
CA ARG A 73 8.45 -2.45 4.16
C ARG A 73 9.80 -1.80 3.84
N VAL A 74 10.12 -1.61 2.57
CA VAL A 74 11.31 -0.85 2.14
C VAL A 74 11.16 0.63 2.53
N ARG A 75 9.99 1.22 2.34
CA ARG A 75 9.72 2.61 2.75
C ARG A 75 9.87 2.78 4.26
N ASP A 76 9.33 1.86 5.04
CA ASP A 76 9.45 1.86 6.50
C ASP A 76 10.91 1.73 6.94
N ALA A 77 11.69 0.86 6.28
CA ALA A 77 13.12 0.74 6.53
C ALA A 77 13.88 2.05 6.28
N ILE A 78 13.54 2.78 5.22
CA ILE A 78 14.14 4.09 4.95
C ILE A 78 13.64 5.15 5.95
N GLN A 79 12.35 5.15 6.29
CA GLN A 79 11.67 6.17 7.09
C GLN A 79 11.95 6.09 8.59
N PHE A 80 12.03 4.88 9.16
CA PHE A 80 12.28 4.66 10.59
C PHE A 80 13.76 4.48 10.94
N ARG A 81 14.62 4.64 9.94
CA ARG A 81 16.07 4.57 10.09
C ARG A 81 16.59 5.57 11.11
N ARG A 82 17.36 5.08 12.09
CA ARG A 82 18.07 5.89 13.08
C ARG A 82 19.50 6.27 12.64
N PRO A 83 20.29 5.40 12.00
CA PRO A 83 21.62 5.77 11.55
C PRO A 83 21.59 6.84 10.45
N ALA A 84 22.64 7.66 10.36
CA ALA A 84 22.71 8.78 9.43
C ALA A 84 22.91 8.36 7.96
N THR A 85 23.53 7.20 7.69
CA THR A 85 23.98 6.81 6.34
C THR A 85 23.36 5.51 5.84
N ILE A 86 22.55 5.53 4.78
CA ILE A 86 21.84 4.37 4.25
C ILE A 86 22.60 3.76 3.08
N SER A 87 22.67 2.42 3.05
CA SER A 87 23.28 1.69 1.94
C SER A 87 22.21 0.97 1.12
N PHE A 88 22.35 1.04 -0.20
CA PHE A 88 21.51 0.36 -1.17
C PHE A 88 22.39 -0.49 -2.10
N GLU A 89 21.87 -1.62 -2.53
CA GLU A 89 22.46 -2.38 -3.62
C GLU A 89 21.49 -2.42 -4.80
N LEU A 90 21.96 -1.92 -5.93
CA LEU A 90 21.16 -1.73 -7.14
C LEU A 90 21.74 -2.57 -8.29
N THR A 91 20.88 -2.97 -9.20
CA THR A 91 21.31 -3.55 -10.48
C THR A 91 21.89 -2.45 -11.37
N LEU A 92 22.96 -2.75 -12.10
CA LEU A 92 23.59 -1.82 -13.05
C LEU A 92 22.72 -1.58 -14.28
N ALA A 93 22.01 -2.61 -14.72
CA ALA A 93 21.02 -2.55 -15.79
C ALA A 93 19.71 -1.92 -15.28
N SER A 94 19.16 -0.98 -16.05
CA SER A 94 17.80 -0.50 -15.84
C SER A 94 16.84 -1.56 -16.36
N VAL A 95 15.84 -1.94 -15.54
CA VAL A 95 14.74 -2.83 -15.94
C VAL A 95 13.95 -2.22 -17.10
N GLU A 96 14.02 -0.90 -17.30
CA GLU A 96 13.36 -0.23 -18.43
C GLU A 96 13.97 -0.58 -19.79
N ASP A 97 15.25 -0.99 -19.86
CA ASP A 97 15.87 -1.47 -21.11
C ASP A 97 15.35 -2.86 -21.51
N ASP A 98 14.89 -3.67 -20.54
CA ASP A 98 14.29 -4.99 -20.76
C ASP A 98 12.74 -4.94 -20.86
N ALA A 99 12.10 -3.86 -20.39
CA ALA A 99 10.64 -3.73 -20.27
C ALA A 99 9.97 -2.94 -21.42
N ASN A 100 10.69 -2.57 -22.49
CA ASN A 100 10.16 -1.86 -23.65
C ASN A 100 9.23 -2.71 -24.56
N TRP A 101 8.53 -3.72 -24.03
CA TRP A 101 7.60 -4.56 -24.81
C TRP A 101 6.14 -4.52 -24.33
N LYS A 102 5.78 -3.71 -23.33
CA LYS A 102 4.42 -3.81 -22.74
C LYS A 102 3.72 -2.51 -22.34
N LEU A 103 4.15 -1.38 -22.88
CA LEU A 103 3.40 -0.13 -22.78
C LEU A 103 2.47 0.14 -23.98
N GLU A 104 2.60 -0.59 -25.11
CA GLU A 104 1.68 -0.44 -26.26
C GLU A 104 0.36 -1.23 -26.11
N ASP A 105 0.31 -2.33 -25.35
CA ASP A 105 -0.89 -3.18 -25.29
C ASP A 105 -1.97 -2.71 -24.30
N ALA A 106 -1.66 -1.74 -23.42
CA ALA A 106 -2.61 -1.24 -22.43
C ALA A 106 -3.39 0.01 -22.88
N GLN A 107 -2.97 0.68 -23.95
CA GLN A 107 -3.67 1.85 -24.52
C GLN A 107 -4.46 1.53 -25.80
N GLN A 108 -4.34 0.33 -26.38
CA GLN A 108 -4.99 -0.05 -27.64
C GLN A 108 -6.16 -1.05 -27.46
N LYS A 109 -6.95 -0.97 -26.37
CA LYS A 109 -8.15 -1.84 -26.25
C LYS A 109 -9.34 -1.17 -25.54
N ARG A 110 -9.93 -0.19 -26.21
CA ARG A 110 -11.37 0.14 -26.34
C ARG A 110 -11.44 1.47 -27.14
N PRO A 111 -12.40 1.67 -28.07
CA PRO A 111 -13.74 1.07 -28.09
C PRO A 111 -14.29 0.73 -29.49
N ASP A 112 -14.89 -0.45 -29.66
CA ASP A 112 -15.98 -0.63 -30.63
C ASP A 112 -17.11 -1.37 -29.90
N ALA A 113 -18.03 -0.61 -29.34
CA ALA A 113 -19.32 -1.11 -28.87
C ALA A 113 -20.38 -0.04 -29.14
N GLU A 114 -20.89 -0.14 -30.36
CA GLU A 114 -22.26 0.14 -30.79
C GLU A 114 -23.21 0.85 -29.81
N ALA A 115 -23.67 1.99 -30.34
CA ALA A 115 -24.92 2.69 -30.10
C ALA A 115 -26.10 1.80 -29.66
N LYS A 116 -26.77 2.23 -28.57
CA LYS A 116 -28.23 2.32 -28.51
C LYS A 116 -28.70 3.27 -27.40
N ASN A 117 -29.10 4.46 -27.85
CA ASN A 117 -30.31 5.22 -27.50
C ASN A 117 -30.87 5.15 -26.06
N GLY A 118 -30.89 6.30 -25.40
CA GLY A 118 -31.72 6.55 -24.22
C GLY A 118 -31.51 7.97 -23.68
N SER A 119 -32.36 8.90 -24.12
CA SER A 119 -32.45 10.31 -23.73
C SER A 119 -32.37 10.57 -22.22
N GLY A 120 -31.77 11.70 -21.85
CA GLY A 120 -31.90 12.27 -20.52
C GLY A 120 -30.89 13.38 -20.23
N ASP A 121 -31.16 14.57 -20.77
CA ASP A 121 -31.08 15.88 -20.11
C ASP A 121 -30.11 16.07 -18.91
N GLY A 122 -29.22 17.06 -18.98
CA GLY A 122 -28.64 17.65 -17.76
C GLY A 122 -27.18 18.09 -17.83
N VAL A 123 -26.95 19.28 -18.37
CA VAL A 123 -26.18 20.38 -17.75
C VAL A 123 -24.87 20.06 -16.97
N GLY A 124 -23.76 20.63 -17.43
CA GLY A 124 -22.81 21.27 -16.50
C GLY A 124 -21.35 20.82 -16.58
N GLY A 125 -20.66 21.22 -17.65
CA GLY A 125 -19.20 21.32 -17.64
C GLY A 125 -18.73 22.53 -16.83
N LEU A 126 -17.69 22.36 -16.02
CA LEU A 126 -16.91 23.45 -15.44
C LEU A 126 -15.45 23.01 -15.34
N GLY A 127 -14.58 23.68 -16.08
CA GLY A 127 -13.14 23.67 -15.80
C GLY A 127 -12.24 23.55 -17.02
N SER A 128 -12.37 24.44 -18.01
CA SER A 128 -11.22 24.70 -18.90
C SER A 128 -11.32 25.99 -19.72
N GLU A 129 -11.74 27.14 -19.17
CA GLU A 129 -11.50 28.43 -19.82
C GLU A 129 -11.21 29.51 -18.75
N LEU A 130 -9.94 29.62 -18.37
CA LEU A 130 -9.42 30.67 -17.49
C LEU A 130 -8.24 31.42 -18.13
N LEU A 131 -8.15 31.44 -19.46
CA LEU A 131 -7.18 32.24 -20.21
C LEU A 131 -7.84 32.81 -21.48
N ALA A 132 -8.53 33.94 -21.34
CA ALA A 132 -8.64 34.99 -22.37
C ALA A 132 -9.62 36.08 -21.91
N ASN A 133 -9.16 37.06 -21.12
CA ASN A 133 -9.62 38.45 -21.28
C ASN A 133 -8.75 39.43 -20.49
N VAL A 134 -7.60 39.77 -21.06
CA VAL A 134 -6.91 41.04 -20.79
C VAL A 134 -6.89 41.74 -22.12
N THR A 135 -7.81 42.70 -22.33
CA THR A 135 -7.64 43.91 -23.16
C THR A 135 -8.95 44.69 -23.26
N GLY A 136 -8.94 45.93 -22.75
CA GLY A 136 -9.60 47.08 -23.40
C GLY A 136 -11.01 47.48 -22.97
N GLY A 137 -11.14 48.73 -22.51
CA GLY A 137 -12.22 49.63 -22.95
C GLY A 137 -13.39 49.90 -22.00
N GLU A 138 -13.24 50.97 -21.21
CA GLU A 138 -14.20 52.07 -20.95
C GLU A 138 -15.72 51.83 -20.78
N ASP A 139 -16.19 52.43 -19.68
CA ASP A 139 -17.43 53.21 -19.49
C ASP A 139 -18.73 52.57 -18.99
N GLN A 140 -19.41 53.39 -18.18
CA GLN A 140 -20.78 53.31 -17.64
C GLN A 140 -21.02 52.53 -16.34
N THR A 141 -20.99 53.33 -15.28
CA THR A 141 -22.05 53.46 -14.26
C THR A 141 -23.29 52.59 -14.49
N ASP A 142 -23.50 51.62 -13.59
CA ASP A 142 -24.82 51.40 -13.03
C ASP A 142 -24.74 50.92 -11.58
N ARG A 143 -25.46 51.66 -10.76
CA ARG A 143 -25.48 51.62 -9.30
C ARG A 143 -26.83 51.04 -8.92
N ALA A 144 -26.93 49.74 -8.64
CA ALA A 144 -28.11 49.20 -7.96
C ALA A 144 -27.86 47.84 -7.28
N SER A 145 -28.20 47.80 -5.98
CA SER A 145 -28.42 46.65 -5.10
C SER A 145 -27.20 45.89 -4.57
N ASN A 146 -26.49 46.53 -3.65
CA ASN A 146 -25.87 45.82 -2.52
C ASN A 146 -26.97 45.14 -1.71
N GLY A 147 -27.26 43.87 -2.01
CA GLY A 147 -27.91 42.96 -1.08
C GLY A 147 -26.94 42.68 0.05
N ALA A 148 -26.95 43.55 1.07
CA ALA A 148 -26.23 43.30 2.31
C ALA A 148 -26.83 42.05 2.95
N GLN A 149 -26.22 40.89 2.69
CA GLN A 149 -26.49 39.66 3.41
C GLN A 149 -26.39 39.99 4.89
N THR A 150 -27.52 39.89 5.59
CA THR A 150 -27.55 40.15 7.02
C THR A 150 -26.66 39.12 7.70
N VAL A 151 -25.96 39.50 8.78
CA VAL A 151 -25.04 38.61 9.52
C VAL A 151 -25.70 37.27 9.90
N ALA A 152 -27.03 37.26 10.06
CA ALA A 152 -27.85 36.07 10.27
C ALA A 152 -27.80 35.08 9.10
N GLU A 153 -27.91 35.56 7.86
CA GLU A 153 -27.89 34.73 6.65
C GLU A 153 -26.49 34.16 6.38
N GLN A 154 -25.45 34.93 6.71
CA GLN A 154 -24.06 34.47 6.63
C GLN A 154 -23.74 33.38 7.67
N LEU A 155 -24.30 33.48 8.88
CA LEU A 155 -24.20 32.45 9.91
C LEU A 155 -24.93 31.16 9.53
N GLU A 156 -26.13 31.26 8.95
CA GLU A 156 -26.90 30.09 8.52
C GLU A 156 -26.22 29.37 7.36
N GLN A 157 -25.64 30.13 6.41
CA GLN A 157 -24.87 29.56 5.31
C GLN A 157 -23.60 28.85 5.81
N GLN A 158 -22.94 29.39 6.84
CA GLN A 158 -21.75 28.80 7.45
C GLN A 158 -22.08 27.51 8.25
N GLN A 159 -23.21 27.48 8.96
CA GLN A 159 -23.68 26.26 9.63
C GLN A 159 -24.01 25.15 8.63
N ARG A 160 -24.70 25.46 7.53
CA ARG A 160 -25.01 24.45 6.49
C ARG A 160 -23.74 23.89 5.83
N THR A 161 -22.70 24.73 5.62
CA THR A 161 -21.42 24.23 5.10
C THR A 161 -20.70 23.31 6.08
N LEU A 162 -20.71 23.64 7.38
CA LEU A 162 -20.06 22.82 8.41
C LEU A 162 -20.77 21.47 8.61
N GLU A 163 -22.11 21.45 8.56
CA GLU A 163 -22.88 20.21 8.61
C GLU A 163 -22.65 19.34 7.37
N ALA A 164 -22.59 19.95 6.18
CA ALA A 164 -22.30 19.25 4.94
C ALA A 164 -20.86 18.69 4.91
N GLU A 165 -19.89 19.42 5.45
CA GLU A 165 -18.50 18.95 5.60
C GLU A 165 -18.40 17.82 6.62
N GLY A 166 -19.04 17.96 7.80
CA GLY A 166 -19.08 16.91 8.81
C GLY A 166 -19.72 15.61 8.31
N ALA A 167 -20.81 15.71 7.54
CA ALA A 167 -21.45 14.54 6.93
C ALA A 167 -20.53 13.84 5.90
N ARG A 168 -19.79 14.62 5.09
CA ARG A 168 -18.82 14.09 4.11
C ARG A 168 -17.63 13.42 4.78
N GLU A 169 -17.13 13.98 5.88
CA GLU A 169 -16.04 13.37 6.66
C GLU A 169 -16.48 12.06 7.31
N GLN A 170 -17.67 12.03 7.92
CA GLN A 170 -18.23 10.80 8.49
C GLN A 170 -18.45 9.71 7.44
N ALA A 171 -18.91 10.07 6.23
CA ALA A 171 -19.06 9.14 5.13
C ALA A 171 -17.71 8.57 4.66
N LYS A 172 -16.67 9.41 4.55
CA LYS A 172 -15.30 8.98 4.22
C LYS A 172 -14.72 8.05 5.29
N LEU A 173 -14.96 8.32 6.57
CA LEU A 173 -14.50 7.47 7.67
C LEU A 173 -15.20 6.11 7.66
N LYS A 174 -16.52 6.08 7.46
CA LYS A 174 -17.29 4.84 7.34
C LYS A 174 -16.84 3.99 6.15
N ALA A 175 -16.59 4.61 4.99
CA ALA A 175 -16.06 3.92 3.82
C ALA A 175 -14.67 3.31 4.06
N ARG A 176 -13.79 4.01 4.80
CA ARG A 176 -12.47 3.47 5.19
C ARG A 176 -12.59 2.29 6.15
N MET A 177 -13.53 2.34 7.10
CA MET A 177 -13.77 1.23 8.03
C MET A 177 -14.34 0.00 7.31
N GLN A 178 -15.27 0.18 6.38
CA GLN A 178 -15.79 -0.91 5.56
C GLN A 178 -14.71 -1.55 4.70
N LYS A 179 -13.89 -0.75 4.00
CA LYS A 179 -12.78 -1.28 3.19
C LYS A 179 -11.77 -2.09 4.01
N ARG A 180 -11.55 -1.72 5.28
CA ARG A 180 -10.70 -2.50 6.21
C ARG A 180 -11.37 -3.82 6.63
N ARG A 181 -12.68 -3.83 6.88
CA ARG A 181 -13.43 -5.06 7.18
C ARG A 181 -13.43 -6.02 5.98
N ASP A 182 -13.70 -5.53 4.79
CA ASP A 182 -13.73 -6.36 3.58
C ASP A 182 -12.34 -6.98 3.29
N TYR A 183 -11.27 -6.24 3.59
CA TYR A 183 -9.90 -6.75 3.49
C TYR A 183 -9.61 -7.83 4.54
N MET A 184 -10.02 -7.62 5.79
CA MET A 184 -9.90 -8.61 6.86
C MET A 184 -10.74 -9.86 6.57
N GLU A 185 -11.94 -9.73 6.03
CA GLU A 185 -12.79 -10.87 5.67
C GLU A 185 -12.16 -11.70 4.56
N ARG A 186 -11.57 -11.06 3.54
CA ARG A 186 -10.82 -11.77 2.48
C ARG A 186 -9.60 -12.50 3.00
N GLU A 187 -8.85 -11.92 3.93
CA GLU A 187 -7.69 -12.60 4.55
C GLU A 187 -8.10 -13.67 5.56
N SER A 188 -9.23 -13.50 6.27
CA SER A 188 -9.73 -14.48 7.25
C SER A 188 -10.29 -15.78 6.63
N GLY A 189 -10.42 -15.83 5.30
CA GLY A 189 -10.87 -17.01 4.57
C GLY A 189 -9.91 -18.20 4.61
N ARG A 190 -8.70 -18.04 5.16
CA ARG A 190 -7.78 -19.17 5.35
C ARG A 190 -8.22 -20.00 6.56
N ASN A 191 -8.98 -21.05 6.30
CA ASN A 191 -9.35 -22.03 7.31
C ASN A 191 -8.10 -22.82 7.74
N ASP A 192 -7.43 -22.35 8.80
CA ASP A 192 -6.28 -23.02 9.41
C ASP A 192 -6.71 -24.21 10.31
N GLY A 193 -8.02 -24.46 10.46
CA GLY A 193 -8.58 -25.59 11.21
C GLY A 193 -7.96 -26.95 10.86
N PRO A 194 -7.85 -27.37 9.58
CA PRO A 194 -7.18 -28.62 9.21
C PRO A 194 -5.70 -28.67 9.59
N PHE A 195 -4.98 -27.55 9.57
CA PHE A 195 -3.57 -27.50 9.99
C PHE A 195 -3.45 -27.73 11.50
N PHE A 196 -4.26 -27.05 12.31
CA PHE A 196 -4.27 -27.25 13.76
C PHE A 196 -4.76 -28.66 14.15
N ALA A 197 -5.74 -29.22 13.44
CA ALA A 197 -6.19 -30.59 13.66
C ALA A 197 -5.06 -31.61 13.41
N LEU A 198 -4.27 -31.40 12.36
CA LEU A 198 -3.10 -32.23 12.06
C LEU A 198 -2.03 -32.09 13.15
N LEU A 199 -1.74 -30.86 13.58
CA LEU A 199 -0.74 -30.62 14.64
C LEU A 199 -1.17 -31.22 15.99
N LEU A 200 -2.46 -31.12 16.34
CA LEU A 200 -3.02 -31.72 17.54
C LEU A 200 -2.95 -33.25 17.48
N SER A 201 -3.11 -33.86 16.30
CA SER A 201 -3.02 -35.30 16.13
C SER A 201 -1.62 -35.85 16.49
N PHE A 202 -0.54 -35.12 16.18
CA PHE A 202 0.82 -35.53 16.56
C PHE A 202 1.05 -35.59 18.06
N PHE A 203 0.28 -34.85 18.86
CA PHE A 203 0.42 -34.85 20.31
C PHE A 203 -0.54 -35.86 20.98
N VAL A 204 -1.78 -35.93 20.51
CA VAL A 204 -2.82 -36.79 21.11
C VAL A 204 -2.65 -38.24 20.70
N LEU A 205 -2.25 -38.51 19.45
CA LEU A 205 -2.21 -39.87 18.90
C LEU A 205 -1.16 -40.76 19.60
N PRO A 206 0.07 -40.30 19.87
CA PRO A 206 1.04 -41.11 20.64
C PRO A 206 0.54 -41.43 22.05
N ALA A 207 -0.04 -40.45 22.75
CA ALA A 207 -0.58 -40.66 24.10
C ALA A 207 -1.74 -41.68 24.08
N ALA A 208 -2.64 -41.58 23.10
CA ALA A 208 -3.75 -42.50 22.94
C ALA A 208 -3.27 -43.93 22.62
N VAL A 209 -2.25 -44.08 21.77
CA VAL A 209 -1.66 -45.40 21.44
C VAL A 209 -1.01 -46.04 22.66
N ILE A 210 -0.24 -45.29 23.43
CA ILE A 210 0.38 -45.79 24.68
C ILE A 210 -0.71 -46.24 25.66
N LEU A 211 -1.78 -45.46 25.81
CA LEU A 211 -2.88 -45.78 26.71
C LEU A 211 -3.66 -47.01 26.25
N ALA A 212 -3.88 -47.18 24.95
CA ALA A 212 -4.50 -48.38 24.38
C ALA A 212 -3.67 -49.65 24.61
N ILE A 213 -2.34 -49.57 24.45
CA ILE A 213 -1.43 -50.67 24.74
C ILE A 213 -1.40 -50.98 26.24
N ALA A 214 -1.38 -49.97 27.10
CA ALA A 214 -1.42 -50.14 28.55
C ALA A 214 -2.73 -50.81 29.02
N PHE A 215 -3.85 -50.48 28.37
CA PHE A 215 -5.14 -51.11 28.63
C PHE A 215 -5.17 -52.58 28.18
N SER A 216 -4.71 -52.88 26.96
CA SER A 216 -4.75 -54.25 26.42
C SER A 216 -3.75 -55.20 27.08
N SER A 217 -2.64 -54.68 27.60
CA SER A 217 -1.63 -55.46 28.31
C SER A 217 -1.95 -55.74 29.79
N GLY A 218 -3.02 -55.16 30.34
CA GLY A 218 -3.34 -55.26 31.77
C GLY A 218 -2.40 -54.44 32.67
N TYR A 219 -1.56 -53.57 32.09
CA TYR A 219 -0.67 -52.70 32.87
C TYR A 219 -1.45 -51.78 33.81
N LEU A 220 -2.61 -51.28 33.37
CA LEU A 220 -3.49 -50.45 34.22
C LEU A 220 -4.03 -51.21 35.44
N ASP A 221 -4.34 -52.51 35.31
CA ASP A 221 -4.80 -53.35 36.43
C ASP A 221 -3.69 -53.57 37.46
N THR A 222 -2.44 -53.76 36.99
CA THR A 222 -1.29 -53.90 37.90
C THR A 222 -1.00 -52.63 38.72
N ILE A 223 -1.18 -51.44 38.13
CA ILE A 223 -1.09 -50.17 38.85
C ILE A 223 -2.25 -50.05 39.84
N ALA A 224 -3.48 -50.38 39.45
CA ALA A 224 -4.65 -50.28 40.32
C ALA A 224 -4.56 -51.18 41.55
N ASP A 225 -4.06 -52.41 41.38
CA ASP A 225 -3.83 -53.34 42.49
C ASP A 225 -2.69 -52.90 43.40
N SER A 226 -1.65 -52.24 42.86
CA SER A 226 -0.57 -51.68 43.68
C SER A 226 -1.06 -50.55 44.59
N TYR A 227 -2.01 -49.74 44.13
CA TYR A 227 -2.60 -48.65 44.91
C TYR A 227 -3.53 -49.12 46.02
N ARG A 228 -4.14 -50.32 45.91
CA ARG A 228 -4.97 -50.89 46.99
C ARG A 228 -4.17 -51.47 48.15
N ARG A 229 -2.86 -51.67 47.97
CA ARG A 229 -1.98 -52.26 49.01
C ARG A 229 -1.31 -51.21 49.91
N PHE A 230 -1.52 -49.92 49.63
CA PHE A 230 -1.18 -48.80 50.49
C PHE A 230 -2.44 -48.28 51.17
#